data_AF-A0A284VMQ0-F1
#
_entry.id   AF-A0A284VMQ0-F1
#
_cell.length_a   1.000
_cell.length_b   1.000
_cell.length_c   1.000
_cell.angle_alpha   90.00
_cell.angle_beta   90.00
_cell.angle_gamma   90.00
#
_symmetry.space_group_name_H-M   'P 1'
#
loop_
_entity.id
_entity.type
_entity.pdbx_description
1 polymer ?
#
loop_
_entity_poly.entity_id
_entity_poly.type
_entity_poly.pdbx_seq_one_letter_code
_entity_poly.pdbx_strand_id
1 'polypeptide(L)'
;MATESDEYKISAINTKNEVIDVVVCKCQHCNENVPKVGTCPDCNTEYMHTKTVENPETGFIHFIYECAGCPPGKRKAQKIIKINDGGGSDNKRDDLIKNFL
;
A
#
# COMPACT_ATOMS: atom_id res chain seq x y z
N MET A 1 21.18 -14.87 -9.17
CA MET A 1 20.67 -13.52 -9.46
C MET A 1 19.86 -13.10 -8.25
N ALA A 2 20.42 -12.25 -7.39
CA ALA A 2 19.63 -11.64 -6.33
C ALA A 2 18.74 -10.61 -7.02
N THR A 3 17.44 -10.91 -7.13
CA THR A 3 16.45 -9.89 -7.48
C THR A 3 16.54 -8.86 -6.36
N GLU A 4 17.08 -7.68 -6.66
CA GLU A 4 16.98 -6.53 -5.76
C GLU A 4 15.51 -6.40 -5.42
N SER A 5 15.14 -6.73 -4.19
CA SER A 5 13.78 -6.49 -3.74
C SER A 5 13.57 -4.99 -3.86
N ASP A 6 12.71 -4.54 -4.78
CA ASP A 6 12.25 -3.15 -4.95
C ASP A 6 11.45 -2.68 -3.72
N GLU A 7 11.98 -2.95 -2.53
CA GLU A 7 11.44 -2.63 -1.23
C GLU A 7 12.13 -1.37 -0.73
N TYR A 8 11.37 -0.30 -0.55
CA TYR A 8 11.87 0.96 0.00
C TYR A 8 10.91 1.52 1.04
N LYS A 9 11.44 2.39 1.91
CA LYS A 9 10.63 3.04 2.95
C LYS A 9 10.17 4.40 2.45
N ILE A 10 8.90 4.70 2.69
CA ILE A 10 8.33 6.03 2.53
C ILE A 10 7.82 6.52 3.88
N SER A 11 7.89 7.84 4.09
CA SER A 11 7.21 8.47 5.21
C SER A 11 5.78 8.82 4.79
N ALA A 12 4.80 8.31 5.53
CA ALA A 12 3.39 8.55 5.28
C ALA A 12 2.68 8.93 6.58
N ILE A 13 1.49 9.49 6.48
CA ILE A 13 0.64 9.86 7.60
C ILE A 13 -0.46 8.80 7.75
N ASN A 14 -0.67 8.31 8.97
CA ASN A 14 -1.76 7.38 9.28
C ASN A 14 -3.08 8.14 9.53
N THR A 15 -4.18 7.41 9.76
CA THR A 15 -5.49 8.00 10.06
C THR A 15 -5.57 8.73 11.41
N LYS A 16 -4.51 8.69 12.23
CA LYS A 16 -4.36 9.44 13.48
C LYS A 16 -3.49 10.69 13.31
N ASN A 17 -3.17 11.06 12.07
CA ASN A 17 -2.26 12.15 11.72
C ASN A 17 -0.82 11.98 12.23
N GLU A 18 -0.39 10.76 12.52
CA GLU A 18 0.98 10.45 12.93
C GLU A 18 1.81 10.09 11.70
N VAL A 19 3.04 10.63 11.65
CA VAL A 19 4.02 10.24 10.63
C VAL A 19 4.55 8.85 10.97
N ILE A 20 4.44 7.95 10.00
CA ILE A 20 4.88 6.56 10.08
C ILE A 20 5.78 6.23 8.90
N ASP A 21 6.78 5.39 9.13
CA ASP A 21 7.54 4.78 8.04
C ASP A 21 6.81 3.54 7.53
N VAL A 22 6.60 3.50 6.22
CA VAL A 22 5.91 2.41 5.53
C VAL A 22 6.88 1.79 4.54
N VAL A 23 7.12 0.49 4.68
CA VAL A 23 7.81 -0.28 3.65
C VAL A 23 6.82 -0.52 2.51
N VAL A 24 7.16 -0.04 1.33
CA VAL A 24 6.43 -0.31 0.10
C VAL A 24 7.25 -1.24 -0.77
N CYS A 25 6.57 -2.07 -1.55
CA CYS A 25 7.16 -2.93 -2.55
C CYS A 25 6.36 -2.81 -3.84
N LYS A 26 7.02 -3.12 -4.96
CA LYS A 26 6.36 -3.18 -6.25
C LYS A 26 5.44 -4.40 -6.32
N CYS A 27 4.14 -4.17 -6.47
CA CYS A 27 3.16 -5.23 -6.67
C CYS A 27 3.33 -5.83 -8.06
N GLN A 28 3.55 -7.14 -8.15
CA GLN A 28 3.70 -7.81 -9.44
C GLN A 28 2.38 -7.89 -10.24
N HIS A 29 1.23 -7.73 -9.59
CA HIS A 29 -0.08 -7.85 -10.24
C HIS A 29 -0.48 -6.58 -10.98
N CYS A 30 -0.36 -5.42 -10.33
CA CYS A 30 -0.75 -4.13 -10.90
C CYS A 30 0.45 -3.24 -11.28
N ASN A 31 1.68 -3.69 -11.01
CA ASN A 31 2.92 -2.93 -11.25
C ASN A 31 3.03 -1.62 -10.44
N GLU A 32 2.17 -1.43 -9.43
CA GLU A 32 2.13 -0.26 -8.55
C GLU A 32 2.98 -0.47 -7.30
N ASN A 33 3.45 0.62 -6.68
CA ASN A 33 4.12 0.58 -5.39
C ASN A 33 3.09 0.51 -4.27
N VAL A 34 3.03 -0.61 -3.54
CA VAL A 34 2.03 -0.84 -2.50
C VAL A 34 2.69 -1.12 -1.14
N PRO A 35 2.08 -0.69 -0.02
CA PRO A 35 2.55 -1.05 1.31
C PRO A 35 2.64 -2.57 1.49
N LYS A 36 3.78 -3.06 2.00
CA LYS A 36 3.87 -4.47 2.35
C LYS A 36 2.96 -4.75 3.54
N VAL A 37 2.02 -5.65 3.33
CA VAL A 37 1.18 -6.23 4.37
C VAL A 37 1.69 -7.63 4.67
N GLY A 38 1.69 -8.02 5.95
CA GLY A 38 2.17 -9.33 6.38
C GLY A 38 1.24 -10.46 5.93
N THR A 39 1.27 -11.56 6.67
CA THR A 39 0.37 -12.69 6.46
C THR A 39 -0.95 -12.52 7.24
N CYS A 40 -2.00 -13.16 6.75
CA CYS A 40 -3.28 -13.24 7.44
C CYS A 40 -3.11 -14.07 8.73
N PRO A 41 -3.49 -13.53 9.91
CA PRO A 41 -3.30 -14.23 11.18
C PRO A 41 -4.18 -15.48 11.31
N ASP A 42 -5.32 -15.54 10.63
CA ASP A 42 -6.25 -16.67 10.71
C ASP A 42 -5.82 -17.87 9.85
N CYS A 43 -5.34 -17.64 8.63
CA CYS A 43 -5.02 -18.71 7.68
C CYS A 43 -3.53 -18.79 7.30
N ASN A 44 -2.69 -17.90 7.83
CA ASN A 44 -1.26 -17.80 7.53
C ASN A 44 -0.89 -17.61 6.05
N THR A 45 -1.86 -17.28 5.19
CA THR A 45 -1.60 -16.97 3.78
C THR A 45 -1.21 -15.51 3.61
N GLU A 46 -0.37 -15.20 2.64
CA GLU A 46 0.03 -13.83 2.31
C GLU A 46 -1.18 -13.02 1.83
N TYR A 47 -1.27 -11.78 2.29
CA TYR A 47 -2.26 -10.84 1.79
C TYR A 47 -1.84 -10.34 0.40
N MET A 48 -2.69 -10.56 -0.59
CA MET A 48 -2.48 -10.07 -1.95
C MET A 48 -3.17 -8.73 -2.11
N HIS A 49 -2.47 -7.75 -2.67
CA HIS A 49 -3.08 -6.48 -3.04
C HIS A 49 -4.16 -6.73 -4.11
N THR A 50 -5.32 -6.12 -3.91
CA THR A 50 -6.47 -6.28 -4.82
C THR A 50 -6.89 -4.98 -5.45
N LYS A 51 -6.84 -3.88 -4.68
CA LYS A 51 -7.30 -2.58 -5.15
C LYS A 51 -6.67 -1.45 -4.36
N THR A 52 -6.36 -0.36 -5.05
CA THR A 52 -6.02 0.93 -4.46
C THR A 52 -7.18 1.89 -4.67
N VAL A 53 -7.56 2.64 -3.64
CA VAL A 53 -8.60 3.68 -3.72
C VAL A 53 -8.08 4.94 -3.04
N GLU A 54 -7.94 6.04 -3.78
CA GLU A 54 -7.62 7.34 -3.19
C GLU A 54 -8.91 8.09 -2.86
N ASN A 55 -8.94 8.70 -1.67
CA ASN A 55 -9.97 9.66 -1.30
C ASN A 55 -9.49 11.07 -1.67
N PRO A 56 -10.05 11.72 -2.72
CA PRO A 56 -9.58 13.02 -3.18
C PRO A 56 -9.84 14.15 -2.17
N GLU A 57 -10.83 14.02 -1.30
CA GLU A 57 -11.17 15.06 -0.31
C GLU A 57 -10.16 15.12 0.83
N THR A 58 -9.60 13.96 1.22
CA THR A 58 -8.70 13.86 2.37
C THR A 58 -7.25 13.59 1.97
N GLY A 59 -7.02 13.08 0.76
CA GLY A 59 -5.72 12.64 0.25
C GLY A 59 -5.22 11.33 0.86
N PHE A 60 -6.09 10.57 1.54
CA PHE A 60 -5.76 9.23 2.04
C PHE A 60 -5.93 8.20 0.94
N ILE A 61 -4.94 7.31 0.84
CA ILE A 61 -4.91 6.19 -0.08
C ILE A 61 -5.22 4.91 0.71
N HIS A 62 -6.27 4.23 0.29
CA HIS A 62 -6.74 2.97 0.85
C HIS A 62 -6.21 1.83 -0.03
N PHE A 63 -5.25 1.08 0.50
CA PHE A 63 -4.76 -0.14 -0.12
C PHE A 63 -5.53 -1.32 0.46
N ILE A 64 -6.27 -2.02 -0.38
CA ILE A 64 -7.11 -3.16 -0.01
C ILE A 64 -6.39 -4.44 -0.38
N TYR A 65 -6.34 -5.37 0.57
CA TYR A 65 -5.70 -6.66 0.42
C TYR A 65 -6.66 -7.78 0.80
N GLU A 66 -6.52 -8.91 0.12
CA GLU A 66 -7.29 -10.12 0.41
C GLU A 66 -6.37 -11.33 0.51
N CYS A 67 -6.65 -12.22 1.45
CA CYS A 67 -5.99 -13.51 1.54
C CYS A 67 -6.87 -14.60 0.92
N ALA A 68 -6.27 -15.63 0.32
CA ALA A 68 -7.02 -16.71 -0.33
C ALA A 68 -7.59 -17.74 0.67
N GLY A 69 -7.03 -17.81 1.88
CA GLY A 69 -7.36 -18.86 2.86
C GLY A 69 -8.58 -18.59 3.74
N CYS A 70 -9.13 -17.36 3.76
CA CYS A 70 -10.26 -17.00 4.62
C CYS A 70 -11.58 -16.78 3.85
N PRO A 71 -12.73 -16.97 4.51
CA PRO A 71 -14.02 -16.59 3.93
C PRO A 71 -14.12 -15.08 3.67
N PRO A 72 -15.01 -14.62 2.76
CA PRO A 72 -15.11 -13.21 2.33
C PRO A 72 -15.24 -12.18 3.45
N GLY A 73 -15.86 -12.54 4.58
CA GLY A 73 -16.00 -11.64 5.73
C GLY A 73 -14.72 -11.46 6.57
N LYS A 74 -13.72 -12.35 6.46
CA LYS A 74 -12.51 -12.33 7.30
C LYS A 74 -11.21 -12.18 6.50
N ARG A 75 -11.27 -12.31 5.17
CA ARG A 75 -10.09 -12.30 4.31
C ARG A 75 -9.53 -10.91 4.00
N LYS A 76 -10.25 -9.85 4.35
CA LYS A 76 -9.93 -8.48 3.94
C LYS A 76 -9.04 -7.78 4.96
N ALA A 77 -7.94 -7.23 4.50
CA ALA A 77 -7.11 -6.29 5.23
C ALA A 77 -7.05 -4.96 4.47
N GLN A 78 -6.88 -3.86 5.19
CA GLN A 78 -6.69 -2.55 4.59
C GLN A 78 -5.54 -1.80 5.25
N LYS A 79 -4.77 -1.07 4.44
CA LYS A 79 -3.78 -0.11 4.91
C LYS A 79 -4.17 1.25 4.37
N ILE A 80 -4.46 2.19 5.27
CA ILE A 80 -4.86 3.56 4.92
C ILE A 80 -3.71 4.47 5.30
N ILE A 81 -3.13 5.14 4.31
CA ILE A 81 -2.02 6.07 4.50
C ILE A 81 -2.18 7.27 3.57
N LYS A 82 -1.69 8.43 4.00
CA LYS A 82 -1.55 9.62 3.18
C LYS A 82 -0.07 9.87 2.96
N ILE A 83 0.38 9.95 1.71
CA ILE A 83 1.80 10.20 1.44
C ILE A 83 2.15 11.58 2.02
N ASN A 84 3.14 11.61 2.92
CA ASN A 84 3.62 12.86 3.52
C ASN A 84 4.64 13.47 2.57
N ASP A 85 4.18 14.29 1.62
CA ASP A 85 5.05 15.08 0.76
C ASP A 85 5.60 16.24 1.59
N GLY A 86 6.63 15.96 2.39
CA GLY A 86 7.36 16.98 3.13
C GLY A 86 8.11 17.88 2.16
N GLY A 87 7.44 18.90 1.64
CA GLY A 87 8.04 20.02 0.94
C GLY A 87 8.88 19.65 -0.28
N GLY A 88 8.21 19.35 -1.40
CA GLY A 88 8.78 19.56 -2.73
C GLY A 88 9.30 18.31 -3.39
N SER A 89 8.41 17.51 -3.97
CA SER A 89 8.66 16.80 -5.24
C SER A 89 7.36 16.19 -5.77
N ASP A 90 6.64 16.95 -6.60
CA ASP A 90 5.49 16.51 -7.41
C ASP A 90 5.74 15.17 -8.14
N ASN A 91 7.02 14.84 -8.40
CA ASN A 91 7.45 13.60 -9.08
C ASN A 91 7.34 12.31 -8.26
N LYS A 92 7.25 12.34 -6.92
CA LYS A 92 7.29 11.10 -6.10
C LYS A 92 5.91 10.46 -5.92
N ARG A 93 4.85 11.28 -5.96
CA ARG A 93 3.45 10.83 -6.05
C ARG A 93 3.18 10.14 -7.38
N ASP A 94 3.71 10.71 -8.47
CA ASP A 94 3.54 10.17 -9.81
C ASP A 94 4.06 8.72 -9.92
N ASP A 95 5.18 8.38 -9.27
CA ASP A 95 5.72 7.01 -9.28
C ASP A 95 4.96 6.01 -8.38
N LEU A 96 4.12 6.48 -7.46
CA LEU A 96 3.17 5.66 -6.68
C LEU A 96 1.81 5.51 -7.38
N ILE A 97 1.46 6.47 -8.26
CA ILE A 97 0.12 6.67 -8.85
C ILE A 97 0.23 6.74 -10.39
N LYS A 98 1.17 6.02 -11.01
CA LYS A 98 1.29 5.94 -12.48
C LYS A 98 0.38 4.85 -13.03
N ASN A 99 -0.94 5.09 -13.00
CA ASN A 99 -1.94 4.59 -13.96
C ASN A 99 -3.38 4.96 -13.54
N PHE A 100 -3.62 6.24 -13.30
CA PHE A 100 -4.98 6.78 -13.32
C PHE A 100 -5.15 7.67 -14.55
N LEU A 101 -5.02 7.09 -15.75
CA LEU A 101 -5.52 7.64 -17.02
C LEU A 101 -5.72 6.51 -18.03
#